data_AF-A0A067MT54-F1
#
_entry.id   AF-A0A067MT54-F1
#
_cell.length_a   1.000
_cell.length_b   1.000
_cell.length_c   1.000
_cell.angle_alpha   90.00
_cell.angle_beta   90.00
_cell.angle_gamma   90.00
#
_symmetry.space_group_name_H-M   'P 1'
#
loop_
_entity.id
_entity.type
_entity.pdbx_description
1 polymer ?
#
loop_
_entity_poly.entity_id
_entity_poly.type
_entity_poly.pdbx_seq_one_letter_code
_entity_poly.pdbx_strand_id
1 'polypeptide(L)'
;MHNEKLGDGSQWPFQVVNFHDGTNPTAPPHNLPLLSNCAVVDNLSDPQCTLYFLGYYPGEPVPNQIATRKKKILAAIGHWRI
;
A
#
# COMPACT_ATOMS: atom_id res chain seq x y z
N MET A 1 10.77 -8.66 29.85
CA MET A 1 11.16 -9.06 28.48
C MET A 1 10.13 -8.46 27.52
N HIS A 2 10.55 -7.49 26.70
CA HIS A 2 9.85 -6.80 25.60
C HIS A 2 9.46 -7.81 24.47
N ASN A 3 8.45 -7.70 23.61
CA ASN A 3 7.45 -6.69 23.24
C ASN A 3 6.26 -7.44 22.58
N GLU A 4 5.09 -7.53 23.23
CA GLU A 4 3.90 -8.23 22.71
C GLU A 4 2.87 -7.27 22.08
N LYS A 5 3.32 -6.09 21.63
CA LYS A 5 2.46 -5.06 21.01
C LYS A 5 3.11 -4.51 19.74
N LEU A 6 3.23 -5.35 18.71
CA LEU A 6 3.34 -4.83 17.35
C LEU A 6 1.94 -4.37 16.95
N GLY A 7 1.70 -3.06 17.10
CA GLY A 7 0.44 -2.40 16.77
C GLY A 7 0.06 -2.61 15.31
N ASP A 8 -1.23 -2.59 15.05
CA ASP A 8 -1.96 -2.51 13.78
C ASP A 8 -1.59 -1.32 12.85
N GLY A 9 -0.44 -0.69 13.03
CA GLY A 9 -0.07 0.56 12.35
C GLY A 9 -0.66 1.82 13.00
N SER A 10 -1.31 1.74 14.17
CA SER A 10 -1.82 2.93 14.89
C SER A 10 -0.73 3.77 15.59
N GLN A 11 0.45 3.20 15.87
CA GLN A 11 1.52 3.90 16.61
C GLN A 11 2.56 4.59 15.72
N TRP A 12 2.68 4.18 14.44
CA TRP A 12 3.61 4.77 13.48
C TRP A 12 2.90 4.83 12.12
N PRO A 13 2.51 6.02 11.63
CA PRO A 13 1.91 6.13 10.31
C PRO A 13 2.88 5.58 9.27
N PHE A 14 2.37 4.84 8.29
CA PHE A 14 3.17 4.42 7.14
C PHE A 14 3.76 5.65 6.46
N GLN A 15 5.06 5.57 6.14
CA GLN A 15 5.69 6.59 5.31
C GLN A 15 5.14 6.46 3.89
N VAL A 16 4.89 7.61 3.24
CA VAL A 16 4.47 7.63 1.85
C VAL A 16 5.59 7.06 1.00
N VAL A 17 5.35 5.90 0.40
CA VAL A 17 6.25 5.30 -0.57
C VAL A 17 5.86 5.81 -1.94
N ASN A 18 6.76 6.57 -2.57
CA ASN A 18 6.63 6.98 -3.97
C ASN A 18 6.57 5.75 -4.88
N PHE A 19 5.98 5.91 -6.05
CA PHE A 19 6.01 4.88 -7.08
C PHE A 19 7.43 4.64 -7.60
N HIS A 20 7.58 3.56 -8.37
CA HIS A 20 8.87 3.15 -8.91
C HIS A 20 9.52 4.24 -9.79
N ASP A 21 8.70 5.08 -10.43
CA ASP A 21 9.13 6.24 -11.23
C ASP A 21 9.46 7.49 -10.39
N GLY A 22 9.37 7.39 -9.06
CA GLY A 22 9.62 8.48 -8.11
C GLY A 22 8.43 9.42 -7.91
N THR A 23 7.29 9.20 -8.59
CA THR A 23 6.10 10.05 -8.44
C THR A 23 5.38 9.78 -7.12
N ASN A 24 4.74 10.82 -6.58
CA ASN A 24 3.94 10.68 -5.37
C ASN A 24 2.53 10.19 -5.72
N PRO A 25 2.09 9.02 -5.22
CA PRO A 25 0.75 8.50 -5.48
C PRO A 25 -0.38 9.43 -5.00
N THR A 26 -0.16 10.24 -3.96
CA THR A 26 -1.18 11.11 -3.39
C THR A 26 -1.26 12.48 -4.06
N ALA A 27 -0.27 12.83 -4.90
CA ALA A 27 -0.23 14.07 -5.64
C ALA A 27 -0.83 13.91 -7.05
N PRO A 28 -1.15 15.00 -7.74
CA PRO A 28 -1.41 14.95 -9.18
C PRO A 28 -0.24 14.30 -9.93
N PRO A 29 -0.51 13.46 -10.94
CA PRO A 29 -1.81 13.19 -11.58
C PRO A 29 -2.66 12.10 -10.91
N HIS A 30 -2.10 11.34 -9.96
CA HIS A 30 -2.71 10.10 -9.46
C HIS A 30 -3.81 10.34 -8.41
N ASN A 31 -3.63 11.32 -7.51
CA ASN A 31 -4.60 11.71 -6.48
C ASN A 31 -5.16 10.51 -5.67
N LEU A 32 -4.30 9.52 -5.38
CA LEU A 32 -4.69 8.32 -4.66
C LEU A 32 -4.75 8.56 -3.13
N PRO A 33 -5.58 7.80 -2.40
CA PRO A 33 -5.70 7.94 -0.95
C PRO A 33 -4.41 7.54 -0.23
N LEU A 34 -3.90 8.42 0.62
CA LEU A 34 -2.72 8.19 1.45
C LEU A 34 -2.80 6.86 2.22
N LEU A 35 -1.89 5.93 1.93
CA LEU A 35 -1.79 4.65 2.63
C LEU A 35 -1.13 4.82 4.01
N SER A 36 -1.85 5.39 4.99
CA SER A 36 -1.29 5.71 6.31
C SER A 36 -1.33 4.55 7.32
N ASN A 37 -2.16 3.54 7.09
CA ASN A 37 -2.32 2.35 7.94
C ASN A 37 -3.00 1.21 7.15
N CYS A 38 -3.06 0.00 7.73
CA CYS A 38 -3.67 -1.17 7.09
C CYS A 38 -5.15 -0.96 6.76
N ALA A 39 -5.90 -0.26 7.61
CA ALA A 39 -7.31 0.00 7.37
C ALA A 39 -7.55 0.84 6.10
N VAL A 40 -6.64 1.75 5.73
CA VAL A 40 -6.73 2.47 4.45
C VAL A 40 -6.53 1.50 3.29
N VAL A 41 -5.54 0.60 3.37
CA VAL A 41 -5.30 -0.41 2.33
C VAL A 41 -6.50 -1.35 2.19
N ASP A 42 -7.12 -1.74 3.30
CA ASP A 42 -8.31 -2.59 3.32
C ASP A 42 -9.54 -1.87 2.75
N ASN A 43 -9.62 -0.55 2.87
CA ASN A 43 -10.70 0.26 2.30
C ASN A 43 -10.45 0.74 0.87
N LEU A 44 -9.30 0.42 0.26
CA LEU A 44 -9.07 0.72 -1.15
C LEU A 44 -10.10 0.03 -2.03
N SER A 45 -10.64 0.80 -2.98
CA SER A 45 -11.48 0.29 -4.06
C SER A 45 -10.66 -0.51 -5.08
N ASP A 46 -11.33 -1.33 -5.89
CA ASP A 46 -10.70 -2.14 -6.93
C ASP A 46 -9.81 -1.32 -7.88
N PRO A 47 -10.26 -0.16 -8.43
CA PRO A 47 -9.44 0.68 -9.30
C PRO A 47 -8.23 1.29 -8.57
N GLN A 48 -8.39 1.71 -7.31
CA GLN A 48 -7.29 2.27 -6.52
C GLN A 48 -6.23 1.20 -6.22
N CYS A 49 -6.63 -0.02 -5.88
CA CYS A 49 -5.70 -1.14 -5.72
C CYS A 49 -4.92 -1.40 -7.01
N THR A 50 -5.58 -1.32 -8.17
CA THR A 50 -4.92 -1.52 -9.45
C THR A 50 -3.90 -0.42 -9.75
N LEU A 51 -4.25 0.85 -9.51
CA LEU A 51 -3.32 1.98 -9.70
C LEU A 51 -2.13 1.90 -8.76
N TYR A 52 -2.35 1.59 -7.48
CA TYR A 52 -1.27 1.36 -6.53
C TYR A 52 -0.36 0.20 -6.93
N PHE A 53 -0.95 -0.92 -7.37
CA PHE A 53 -0.17 -2.07 -7.80
C PHE A 53 0.70 -1.73 -9.03
N LEU A 54 0.13 -1.07 -10.03
CA LEU A 54 0.87 -0.69 -11.25
C LEU A 54 2.02 0.29 -10.96
N GLY A 55 1.83 1.22 -10.02
CA GLY A 55 2.87 2.16 -9.63
C GLY A 55 4.01 1.51 -8.83
N TYR A 56 3.72 0.51 -7.99
CA TYR A 56 4.75 -0.20 -7.22
C TYR A 56 5.42 -1.34 -8.00
N TYR A 57 4.69 -1.98 -8.91
CA TYR A 57 5.14 -3.14 -9.69
C TYR A 57 4.95 -2.90 -11.19
N PRO A 58 5.65 -1.92 -11.79
CA PRO A 58 5.54 -1.65 -13.21
C PRO A 58 5.98 -2.87 -14.01
N GLY A 59 5.13 -3.32 -14.95
CA GLY A 59 5.40 -4.47 -15.80
C GLY A 59 5.01 -5.83 -15.22
N GLU A 60 4.58 -5.91 -13.95
CA GLU A 60 3.95 -7.14 -13.43
C GLU A 60 2.48 -7.24 -13.85
N PRO A 61 1.99 -8.45 -14.19
CA PRO A 61 0.57 -8.66 -14.46
C PRO A 61 -0.25 -8.38 -13.20
N VAL A 62 -1.26 -7.52 -13.31
CA VAL A 62 -2.16 -7.16 -12.21
C VAL A 62 -2.92 -8.41 -11.73
N PRO A 63 -2.79 -8.82 -10.46
CA PRO A 63 -3.54 -9.96 -9.94
C PRO A 63 -5.05 -9.72 -10.02
N ASN A 64 -5.81 -10.71 -10.50
CA ASN A 64 -7.27 -10.63 -10.61
C ASN A 64 -7.96 -10.46 -9.24
N GLN A 65 -7.37 -11.01 -8.19
CA GLN A 65 -7.92 -10.94 -6.84
C GLN A 65 -7.49 -9.65 -6.13
N ILE A 66 -8.46 -8.86 -5.68
CA ILE A 66 -8.21 -7.62 -4.92
C ILE A 66 -7.42 -7.87 -3.64
N ALA A 67 -7.67 -8.99 -2.96
CA ALA A 67 -6.94 -9.39 -1.76
C ALA A 67 -5.44 -9.58 -2.04
N THR A 68 -5.09 -10.16 -3.19
CA THR A 68 -3.69 -10.34 -3.62
C THR A 68 -3.03 -9.00 -3.93
N ARG A 69 -3.76 -8.06 -4.55
CA ARG A 69 -3.26 -6.70 -4.78
C ARG A 69 -2.99 -5.97 -3.47
N LYS A 70 -3.91 -6.03 -2.51
CA LYS A 70 -3.75 -5.43 -1.18
C LYS A 70 -2.54 -5.98 -0.42
N LYS A 71 -2.31 -7.30 -0.46
CA LYS A 71 -1.11 -7.93 0.13
C LYS A 71 0.19 -7.42 -0.52
N LYS A 72 0.23 -7.32 -1.84
CA LYS A 72 1.38 -6.78 -2.58
C LYS A 72 1.62 -5.31 -2.24
N ILE A 73 0.57 -4.49 -2.14
CA ILE A 73 0.67 -3.09 -1.72
C ILE A 73 1.24 -2.96 -0.31
N LEU A 74 0.75 -3.76 0.65
CA LEU A 74 1.28 -3.80 2.01
C LEU A 74 2.77 -4.16 2.03
N ALA A 75 3.18 -5.14 1.22
CA ALA A 75 4.59 -5.50 1.08
C ALA A 75 5.43 -4.35 0.50
N ALA A 76 4.92 -3.64 -0.52
CA ALA A 76 5.60 -2.51 -1.14
C ALA A 76 5.84 -1.33 -0.17
N ILE A 77 4.90 -1.10 0.76
CA ILE A 77 5.02 -0.05 1.78
C ILE A 77 5.75 -0.52 3.05
N GLY A 78 6.43 -1.67 2.99
CA GLY A 78 7.23 -2.19 4.10
C GLY A 78 6.44 -2.85 5.23
N HIS A 79 5.13 -3.05 5.06
CA HIS A 79 4.30 -3.77 6.03
C HIS A 79 4.36 -5.28 5.75
N TRP A 80 5.43 -5.91 6.25
CA TRP A 80 5.62 -7.35 6.21
C TRP A 80 4.97 -8.00 7.43
N ARG A 81 3.64 -8.16 7.42
CA ARG A 81 2.98 -9.10 8.33
C ARG A 81 2.73 -10.41 7.60
N ILE A 82 3.54 -11.38 8.01
CA ILE A 82 3.49 -12.85 7.88
C ILE A 82 2.07 -13.39 7.68
#